data_AF-A0A1G6G3P2-F1
#
_entry.id   AF-A0A1G6G3P2-F1
#
_cell.length_a   1.000
_cell.length_b   1.000
_cell.length_c   1.000
_cell.angle_alpha   90.00
_cell.angle_beta   90.00
_cell.angle_gamma   90.00
#
_symmetry.space_group_name_H-M   'P 1'
#
loop_
_entity.id
_entity.type
_entity.pdbx_description
1 polymer ?
#
loop_
_entity_poly.entity_id
_entity_poly.type
_entity_poly.pdbx_seq_one_letter_code
_entity_poly.pdbx_strand_id
1 'polypeptide(L)'
;MLAYWERKEDFDDILKVKSFLYTVTRNKCLNHLKHEQLDIPYFSGQEEFDSGFEAAIIEQETFHMVRKAVEELPTQMRNIILYSMKGLKNHEIADKLQISEGTVHTLKKFAYRKLRESLKGINYTLLLFLCK
;
A
#
# COMPACT_ATOMS: atom_id res chain seq x y z
N MET A 1 21.87 -8.81 -7.19
CA MET A 1 22.64 -8.09 -6.15
C MET A 1 23.63 -7.07 -6.71
N LEU A 2 24.56 -7.42 -7.61
CA LEU A 2 25.55 -6.46 -8.15
C LEU A 2 24.95 -5.22 -8.86
N ALA A 3 23.91 -5.39 -9.69
CA ALA A 3 23.31 -4.28 -10.45
C ALA A 3 22.59 -3.21 -9.61
N TYR A 4 22.14 -3.54 -8.40
CA TYR A 4 21.53 -2.55 -7.48
C TYR A 4 22.60 -1.66 -6.84
N TRP A 5 23.77 -2.23 -6.56
CA TRP A 5 24.84 -1.52 -5.87
C TRP A 5 25.50 -0.46 -6.76
N GLU A 6 25.49 -0.65 -8.08
CA GLU A 6 26.04 0.29 -9.08
C GLU A 6 25.16 1.52 -9.33
N ARG A 7 23.85 1.44 -9.04
CA ARG A 7 22.88 2.52 -9.30
C ARG A 7 22.13 2.96 -8.05
N LYS A 8 22.66 2.64 -6.87
CA LYS A 8 21.99 2.89 -5.58
C LYS A 8 21.65 4.37 -5.37
N GLU A 9 22.47 5.28 -5.91
CA GLU A 9 22.25 6.73 -5.85
C GLU A 9 21.14 7.24 -6.79
N ASP A 10 20.73 6.44 -7.78
CA ASP A 10 19.66 6.79 -8.73
C ASP A 10 18.25 6.56 -8.17
N PHE A 11 18.12 5.91 -7.01
CA PHE A 11 16.83 5.51 -6.45
C PHE A 11 16.44 6.35 -5.24
N ASP A 12 15.47 7.23 -5.47
CA ASP A 12 14.78 8.09 -4.51
C ASP A 12 13.54 7.43 -3.87
N ASP A 13 13.09 6.30 -4.42
CA ASP A 13 11.86 5.60 -4.01
C ASP A 13 12.08 4.08 -3.95
N ILE A 14 11.68 3.47 -2.83
CA ILE A 14 11.74 2.02 -2.62
C ILE A 14 10.86 1.22 -3.60
N LEU A 15 9.80 1.83 -4.15
CA LEU A 15 8.97 1.24 -5.20
C LEU A 15 9.76 1.08 -6.50
N LYS A 16 10.54 2.09 -6.88
CA LYS A 16 11.43 2.03 -8.04
C LYS A 16 12.50 0.96 -7.84
N VAL A 17 13.02 0.82 -6.61
CA VAL A 17 13.97 -0.25 -6.26
C VAL A 17 13.36 -1.64 -6.42
N LYS A 18 12.16 -1.87 -5.86
CA LYS A 18 11.48 -3.18 -5.94
C LYS A 18 11.16 -3.57 -7.38
N SER A 19 10.61 -2.63 -8.16
CA SER A 19 10.29 -2.83 -9.57
C SER A 19 11.56 -3.11 -10.39
N PHE A 20 12.62 -2.33 -10.19
CA PHE A 20 13.91 -2.55 -10.84
C PHE A 20 14.52 -3.92 -10.51
N LEU A 21 14.54 -4.31 -9.23
CA LEU A 21 15.09 -5.60 -8.80
C LEU A 21 14.33 -6.77 -9.42
N TYR A 22 13.00 -6.65 -9.52
CA TYR A 22 12.17 -7.62 -10.19
C TYR A 22 12.53 -7.74 -11.67
N THR A 23 12.53 -6.63 -12.41
CA THR A 23 12.85 -6.59 -13.84
C THR A 23 14.23 -7.16 -14.13
N VAL A 24 15.24 -6.79 -13.35
CA VAL A 24 16.61 -7.30 -13.51
C VAL A 24 16.69 -8.79 -13.21
N THR A 25 16.03 -9.26 -12.15
CA THR A 25 16.04 -10.69 -11.78
C THR A 25 15.32 -11.52 -12.85
N ARG A 26 14.14 -11.09 -13.30
CA ARG A 26 13.36 -11.73 -14.37
C ARG A 26 14.17 -11.80 -15.67
N ASN A 27 14.76 -10.69 -16.09
CA ASN A 27 15.56 -10.64 -17.32
C ASN A 27 16.76 -11.59 -17.24
N LYS A 28 17.41 -11.70 -16.07
CA LYS A 28 18.48 -12.69 -15.87
C LYS A 28 17.98 -14.13 -15.96
N CYS A 29 16.83 -14.46 -15.36
CA CYS A 29 16.23 -15.78 -15.47
C CYS A 29 15.86 -16.11 -16.92
N LEU A 30 15.22 -15.19 -17.65
CA LEU A 30 14.86 -15.39 -19.06
C LEU A 30 16.09 -15.53 -19.95
N ASN A 31 17.12 -14.72 -19.74
CA ASN A 31 18.39 -14.84 -20.48
C ASN A 31 19.08 -16.17 -20.20
N HIS A 32 19.04 -16.64 -18.95
CA HIS A 32 19.58 -17.95 -18.58
C HIS A 32 18.83 -19.09 -19.28
N LEU A 33 17.49 -19.09 -19.24
CA LEU A 33 16.66 -20.10 -19.89
C LEU A 33 16.81 -20.11 -21.42
N LYS A 34 16.95 -18.92 -22.05
CA LYS A 34 17.29 -18.80 -23.48
C LYS A 34 18.65 -19.41 -23.80
N HIS A 35 19.62 -19.26 -22.89
CA HIS A 35 20.96 -19.80 -23.08
C HIS A 35 21.00 -21.32 -22.96
N GLU A 36 20.09 -21.92 -22.20
CA GLU A 36 19.90 -23.38 -22.09
C GLU A 36 19.10 -24.00 -23.26
N GLN A 37 18.81 -23.26 -24.33
CA GLN A 37 18.08 -23.73 -25.53
C GLN A 37 16.71 -24.34 -25.25
N LEU A 38 16.08 -24.02 -24.12
CA LEU A 38 14.68 -24.32 -23.90
C LEU A 38 13.88 -23.39 -24.83
N ASP A 39 13.12 -23.95 -25.76
CA ASP A 39 12.16 -23.22 -26.59
C ASP A 39 11.06 -22.61 -25.70
N ILE A 40 11.34 -21.44 -25.14
CA ILE A 40 10.35 -20.67 -24.41
C ILE A 40 9.52 -19.94 -25.45
N PRO A 41 8.21 -20.21 -25.59
CA PRO A 41 7.36 -19.41 -26.46
C PRO A 41 7.52 -17.94 -26.05
N TYR A 42 7.84 -17.10 -27.04
CA TYR A 42 7.98 -15.66 -26.84
C TYR A 42 6.73 -15.15 -26.16
N PHE A 43 6.84 -14.80 -24.87
CA PHE A 43 5.70 -14.43 -24.05
C PHE A 43 5.25 -13.04 -24.48
N SER A 44 4.30 -12.97 -25.42
CA SER A 44 3.82 -11.73 -26.04
C SER A 44 3.09 -10.79 -25.07
N GLY A 45 2.77 -11.23 -23.85
CA GLY A 45 2.15 -10.43 -22.80
C GLY A 45 3.14 -9.69 -21.88
N GLN A 46 4.34 -9.39 -22.37
CA GLN A 46 5.43 -8.87 -21.55
C GLN A 46 5.12 -7.50 -20.91
N GLU A 47 4.49 -6.59 -21.65
CA GLU A 47 4.08 -5.26 -21.14
C GLU A 47 2.85 -5.33 -20.22
N GLU A 48 1.87 -6.19 -20.52
CA GLU A 48 0.68 -6.39 -19.67
C GLU A 48 1.04 -7.03 -18.32
N PHE A 49 1.99 -7.98 -18.33
CA PHE A 49 2.44 -8.63 -17.10
C PHE A 49 3.31 -7.71 -16.23
N ASP A 50 4.23 -6.95 -16.83
CA ASP A 50 5.06 -6.00 -16.09
C ASP A 50 4.21 -4.86 -15.50
N SER A 51 3.22 -4.34 -16.24
CA SER A 51 2.28 -3.34 -15.71
C SER A 51 1.35 -3.88 -14.62
N GLY A 52 0.85 -5.11 -14.77
CA GLY A 52 0.05 -5.78 -13.74
C GLY A 52 0.82 -6.04 -12.45
N PHE A 53 2.11 -6.39 -12.56
CA PHE A 53 2.98 -6.62 -11.41
C PHE A 53 3.37 -5.33 -10.69
N GLU A 54 3.70 -4.26 -11.41
CA GLU A 54 3.93 -2.94 -10.81
C GLU A 54 2.69 -2.45 -10.06
N ALA A 55 1.51 -2.61 -10.65
CA ALA A 55 0.24 -2.28 -9.98
C ALA A 55 0.04 -3.09 -8.69
N ALA A 56 0.35 -4.38 -8.70
CA ALA A 56 0.23 -5.25 -7.52
C ALA A 56 1.23 -4.86 -6.40
N ILE A 57 2.47 -4.50 -6.74
CA ILE A 57 3.44 -3.98 -5.76
C ILE A 57 2.94 -2.67 -5.16
N ILE A 58 2.47 -1.74 -6.00
CA ILE A 58 1.96 -0.45 -5.54
C ILE A 58 0.76 -0.66 -4.62
N GLU A 59 -0.17 -1.54 -4.97
CA GLU A 59 -1.33 -1.88 -4.14
C GLU A 59 -0.92 -2.46 -2.77
N GLN A 60 -0.03 -3.45 -2.77
CA GLN A 60 0.43 -4.11 -1.55
C GLN A 60 1.13 -3.13 -0.59
N GLU A 61 2.02 -2.29 -1.11
CA GLU A 61 2.73 -1.29 -0.31
C GLU A 61 1.79 -0.22 0.19
N THR A 62 0.84 0.21 -0.65
CA THR A 62 -0.19 1.18 -0.26
C THR A 62 -1.06 0.65 0.88
N PHE A 63 -1.49 -0.61 0.78
CA PHE A 63 -2.24 -1.27 1.86
C PHE A 63 -1.41 -1.34 3.14
N HIS A 64 -0.13 -1.69 3.04
CA HIS A 64 0.79 -1.74 4.18
C HIS A 64 0.95 -0.37 4.86
N MET A 65 1.14 0.70 4.08
CA MET A 65 1.26 2.07 4.59
C MET A 65 -0.02 2.52 5.31
N VAL A 66 -1.20 2.27 4.73
CA VAL A 66 -2.49 2.59 5.35
C VAL A 66 -2.65 1.83 6.67
N ARG A 67 -2.38 0.52 6.67
CA ARG A 67 -2.47 -0.31 7.87
C ARG A 67 -1.56 0.21 8.98
N LYS A 68 -0.30 0.50 8.65
CA LYS A 68 0.67 1.05 9.61
C LYS A 68 0.21 2.39 10.17
N ALA A 69 -0.28 3.29 9.33
CA ALA A 69 -0.80 4.59 9.77
C ALA A 69 -2.00 4.45 10.73
N VAL A 70 -2.88 3.47 10.51
CA VAL A 70 -3.98 3.15 11.43
C VAL A 70 -3.45 2.56 12.74
N GLU A 71 -2.45 1.69 12.70
CA GLU A 71 -1.82 1.10 13.89
C GLU A 71 -1.15 2.15 14.79
N GLU A 72 -0.57 3.21 14.19
CA GLU A 72 0.08 4.34 14.87
C GLU A 72 -0.92 5.34 15.50
N LEU A 73 -2.21 5.23 15.21
CA LEU A 73 -3.21 6.07 15.87
C LEU A 73 -3.30 5.76 17.38
N PRO A 74 -3.61 6.77 18.22
CA PRO A 74 -3.97 6.54 19.62
C PRO A 74 -5.10 5.52 19.73
N THR A 75 -5.04 4.65 20.74
CA THR A 75 -5.90 3.46 20.88
C THR A 75 -7.40 3.73 20.65
N GLN A 76 -7.95 4.79 21.25
CA GLN A 76 -9.37 5.15 21.05
C GLN A 76 -9.67 5.52 19.60
N MET A 77 -8.84 6.35 18.96
CA MET A 77 -9.00 6.75 17.56
C MET A 77 -8.89 5.53 16.63
N ARG A 78 -7.90 4.67 16.87
CA ARG A 78 -7.71 3.42 16.13
C ARG A 78 -8.95 2.53 16.20
N ASN A 79 -9.49 2.31 17.40
CA ASN A 79 -10.69 1.49 17.58
C ASN A 79 -11.90 2.06 16.84
N ILE A 80 -12.10 3.39 16.88
CA ILE A 80 -13.18 4.05 16.14
C ILE A 80 -13.03 3.85 14.63
N ILE A 81 -11.83 4.03 14.08
CA ILE A 81 -11.57 3.81 12.65
C ILE A 81 -11.80 2.34 12.28
N LEU A 82 -11.31 1.39 13.08
CA LEU A 82 -11.51 -0.05 12.82
C LEU A 82 -12.98 -0.45 12.85
N TYR A 83 -13.78 0.10 13.77
CA TYR A 83 -15.23 -0.17 13.77
C TYR A 83 -15.95 0.49 12.60
N SER A 84 -15.56 1.72 12.22
CA SER A 84 -16.11 2.37 11.03
C SER A 84 -15.79 1.57 9.77
N MET A 85 -14.59 1.02 9.64
CA MET A 85 -14.20 0.14 8.52
C MET A 85 -14.98 -1.19 8.51
N LYS A 86 -15.52 -1.62 9.65
CA LYS A 86 -16.44 -2.76 9.76
C LYS A 86 -17.90 -2.38 9.47
N GLY A 87 -18.16 -1.13 9.10
CA GLY A 87 -19.49 -0.65 8.73
C GLY A 87 -20.37 -0.19 9.90
N LEU A 88 -19.84 -0.10 11.13
CA LEU A 88 -20.61 0.39 12.26
C LEU A 88 -20.88 1.90 12.12
N LYS A 89 -22.11 2.31 12.43
CA LYS A 89 -22.53 3.70 12.51
C LYS A 89 -22.00 4.35 13.80
N ASN A 90 -21.92 5.68 13.81
CA ASN A 90 -21.32 6.41 14.93
C ASN A 90 -22.00 6.12 16.28
N HIS A 91 -23.33 6.00 16.33
CA HIS A 91 -24.05 5.61 17.55
C HIS A 91 -23.69 4.18 18.01
N GLU A 92 -23.59 3.21 17.10
CA GLU A 92 -23.19 1.83 17.44
C GLU A 92 -21.76 1.78 17.99
N ILE A 93 -20.87 2.62 17.45
CA ILE A 93 -19.50 2.78 17.95
C ILE A 93 -19.50 3.42 19.34
N ALA A 94 -20.36 4.43 19.54
CA ALA A 94 -20.52 5.13 20.81
C ALA A 94 -20.96 4.15 21.91
N ASP A 95 -21.98 3.34 21.63
CA ASP A 95 -22.47 2.30 22.53
C ASP A 95 -21.39 1.25 22.83
N LYS A 96 -20.67 0.80 21.81
CA LYS A 96 -19.64 -0.25 21.95
C LYS A 96 -18.40 0.21 22.73
N LEU A 97 -18.09 1.51 22.66
CA LEU A 97 -16.96 2.12 23.36
C LEU A 97 -17.39 2.82 24.67
N GLN A 98 -18.68 2.85 24.98
CA GLN A 98 -19.25 3.52 26.17
C GLN A 98 -18.84 5.01 26.25
N ILE A 99 -18.95 5.71 25.13
CA ILE A 99 -18.68 7.16 24.99
C ILE A 99 -19.84 7.85 24.27
N SER A 100 -19.88 9.19 24.26
CA SER A 100 -20.92 9.90 23.52
C SER A 100 -20.70 9.86 22.01
N GLU A 101 -21.78 9.90 21.22
CA GLU A 101 -21.68 10.00 19.76
C GLU A 101 -20.91 11.26 19.31
N GLY A 102 -21.04 12.37 20.05
CA GLY A 102 -20.24 13.58 19.81
C GLY A 102 -18.74 13.37 20.02
N THR A 103 -18.36 12.54 21.01
CA THR A 103 -16.97 12.11 21.22
C THR A 103 -16.48 11.26 20.05
N VAL A 104 -17.29 10.32 19.56
CA VAL A 104 -16.97 9.53 18.35
C VAL A 104 -16.71 10.45 17.17
N HIS A 105 -17.59 11.41 16.90
CA HIS A 105 -17.45 12.35 15.79
C HIS A 105 -16.14 13.15 15.88
N THR A 106 -15.84 13.66 17.07
CA THR A 106 -14.63 14.44 17.34
C THR A 106 -13.36 13.62 17.15
N LEU A 107 -13.30 12.43 17.75
CA LEU A 107 -12.15 11.54 17.64
C LEU A 107 -11.96 11.02 16.21
N LYS A 108 -13.05 10.73 15.50
CA LYS A 108 -13.02 10.33 14.08
C LYS A 108 -12.45 11.45 13.19
N LYS A 109 -12.86 12.70 13.41
CA LYS A 109 -12.28 13.87 12.73
C LYS A 109 -10.78 14.00 12.99
N PHE A 110 -10.33 13.84 14.24
CA PHE A 110 -8.90 13.88 14.57
C PHE A 110 -8.11 12.71 13.99
N ALA A 111 -8.70 11.52 13.98
CA ALA A 111 -8.11 10.33 13.37
C ALA A 111 -7.86 10.56 11.88
N TYR A 112 -8.86 11.03 11.13
CA TYR A 112 -8.70 11.33 9.71
C TYR A 112 -7.65 12.40 9.43
N ARG A 113 -7.55 13.43 10.26
CA ARG A 113 -6.48 14.43 10.13
C ARG A 113 -5.10 13.81 10.29
N LYS A 114 -4.89 13.00 11.34
CA LYS A 114 -3.63 12.27 11.57
C LYS A 114 -3.30 11.33 10.42
N LEU A 115 -4.28 10.54 9.95
CA LEU A 115 -4.09 9.64 8.81
C LEU A 115 -3.70 10.41 7.55
N ARG A 116 -4.32 11.56 7.28
CA ARG A 116 -3.97 12.42 6.14
C ARG A 116 -2.54 12.97 6.23
N GLU A 117 -2.09 13.31 7.43
CA GLU A 117 -0.71 13.77 7.67
C GLU A 117 0.30 12.62 7.51
N SER A 118 0.02 11.44 8.06
CA SER A 118 0.88 10.25 7.93
C SER A 118 0.95 9.70 6.51
N LEU A 119 -0.11 9.86 5.72
CA LEU A 119 -0.21 9.34 4.34
C LEU A 119 0.05 10.43 3.28
N LYS A 120 0.63 11.57 3.68
CA LYS A 120 0.90 12.70 2.80
C LYS A 120 1.94 12.28 1.74
N GLY A 121 1.52 12.22 0.48
CA GLY A 121 2.34 11.72 -0.64
C GLY A 121 1.77 10.46 -1.31
N ILE A 122 0.80 9.79 -0.69
CA ILE A 122 0.04 8.68 -1.29
C ILE A 122 -1.20 9.26 -1.96
N ASN A 123 -1.52 8.81 -3.17
CA ASN A 123 -2.65 9.29 -3.97
C ASN A 123 -3.94 9.34 -3.13
N TYR A 124 -4.50 10.55 -2.98
CA TYR A 124 -5.55 10.89 -2.01
C TYR A 124 -6.91 10.21 -2.27
N THR A 125 -7.05 9.49 -3.38
CA THR A 125 -8.28 8.80 -3.77
C THR A 125 -8.67 7.70 -2.78
N LEU A 126 -7.71 7.05 -2.11
CA LEU A 126 -7.97 6.01 -1.12
C LEU A 126 -8.54 6.54 0.21
N LEU A 127 -8.19 7.77 0.59
CA LEU A 127 -8.77 8.41 1.78
C LEU A 127 -10.27 8.70 1.60
N LEU A 128 -10.75 8.84 0.36
CA LEU A 128 -12.17 9.00 0.06
C LEU A 128 -12.96 7.71 0.32
N PHE A 129 -12.34 6.53 0.15
CA PHE A 129 -12.96 5.25 0.46
C PHE A 129 -13.01 4.97 1.97
N LEU A 130 -12.03 5.44 2.75
CA LEU A 130 -12.06 5.36 4.23
C LEU A 130 -13.04 6.36 4.88
N CYS A 131 -13.51 7.35 4.12
CA CYS A 131 -14.44 8.40 4.58
C CYS A 131 -15.91 8.14 4.21
N LYS A 132 -16.24 7.06 3.49
CA LYS A 132 -17.62 6.67 3.21
C LYS A 132 -18.18 5.73 4.28
#